data_AF-A0A2G6QTF0-F1
#
_entry.id   AF-A0A2G6QTF0-F1
#
_cell.length_a   1.000
_cell.length_b   1.000
_cell.length_c   1.000
_cell.angle_alpha   90.00
_cell.angle_beta   90.00
_cell.angle_gamma   90.00
#
_symmetry.space_group_name_H-M   'P 1'
#
loop_
_entity.id
_entity.type
_entity.pdbx_description
1 polymer ?
#
loop_
_entity_poly.entity_id
_entity_poly.type
_entity_poly.pdbx_seq_one_letter_code
_entity_poly.pdbx_strand_id
1 'polypeptide(L)' 'MVKGMDVAVYDVIKNAGEGNFDPKPYVGTLENGGTGLAPFHDLEAKVSDETKAELEKIKKDIISGSIKITSESQPK' A
#
# COMPACT_ATOMS: atom_id res chain seq x y z
N MET A 1 -0.10 7.86 7.54
CA MET A 1 -0.02 6.50 6.97
C MET A 1 -1.42 6.05 6.64
N VAL A 2 -1.61 5.39 5.49
CA VAL A 2 -2.89 4.82 5.08
C VAL A 2 -2.82 3.32 5.30
N LYS A 3 -3.86 2.76 5.92
CA LYS A 3 -4.15 1.33 5.95
C LYS A 3 -5.44 1.13 5.18
N GLY A 4 -5.35 0.56 3.98
CA GLY A 4 -6.46 0.39 3.03
C GLY A 4 -7.41 -0.72 3.46
N MET A 5 -8.09 -0.55 4.60
CA MET A 5 -9.05 -1.53 5.11
C MET A 5 -10.35 -1.56 4.29
N ASP A 6 -10.72 -0.42 3.72
CA ASP A 6 -11.79 -0.29 2.75
C ASP A 6 -11.53 -1.17 1.52
N VAL A 7 -10.33 -1.07 0.94
CA VAL A 7 -9.88 -1.92 -0.18
C VAL A 7 -9.89 -3.38 0.22
N ALA A 8 -9.33 -3.72 1.39
CA ALA A 8 -9.27 -5.09 1.88
C ALA A 8 -10.68 -5.71 2.04
N VAL A 9 -11.61 -5.01 2.68
CA VAL A 9 -12.98 -5.51 2.89
C VAL A 9 -13.72 -5.61 1.56
N TYR A 10 -13.57 -4.61 0.68
CA TYR A 10 -14.19 -4.61 -0.63
C TYR A 10 -13.71 -5.79 -1.49
N ASP A 11 -12.41 -6.01 -1.57
CA ASP A 11 -11.80 -7.09 -2.36
C ASP A 11 -12.25 -8.46 -1.86
N VAL A 12 -12.26 -8.67 -0.53
CA VAL A 12 -12.70 -9.95 0.06
C VAL A 12 -14.18 -10.22 -0.24
N ILE A 13 -15.05 -9.23 -0.08
CA ILE A 13 -16.49 -9.38 -0.35
C ILE A 13 -16.72 -9.63 -1.85
N LYS A 14 -16.03 -8.89 -2.72
CA LYS A 14 -16.11 -9.05 -4.17
C LYS A 14 -15.68 -10.46 -4.58
N ASN A 15 -14.52 -10.93 -4.12
CA ASN A 15 -14.03 -12.28 -4.40
C ASN A 15 -14.99 -13.36 -3.91
N ALA A 16 -15.61 -13.17 -2.73
CA ALA A 16 -16.62 -14.09 -2.24
C ALA A 16 -17.87 -14.14 -3.13
N GLY A 17 -18.34 -12.99 -3.61
CA GLY A 17 -19.47 -12.90 -4.56
C GLY A 17 -19.17 -13.53 -5.92
N GLU A 18 -17.92 -13.50 -6.36
CA GLU A 18 -17.44 -14.12 -7.60
C GLU A 18 -17.09 -15.62 -7.44
N GLY A 19 -17.23 -16.19 -6.24
CA GLY A 19 -16.90 -17.58 -5.94
C GLY A 19 -15.40 -17.86 -5.77
N ASN A 20 -14.56 -16.83 -5.76
CA ASN A 20 -13.11 -16.89 -5.60
C ASN A 20 -12.67 -16.61 -4.15
N PHE A 21 -13.49 -16.99 -3.17
CA PHE A 21 -13.18 -16.74 -1.76
C PHE A 21 -11.92 -17.49 -1.34
N ASP A 22 -10.92 -16.76 -0.83
CA ASP A 22 -9.73 -17.32 -0.21
C ASP A 22 -9.75 -17.02 1.30
N PRO A 23 -9.70 -18.03 2.19
CA PRO A 23 -9.66 -17.82 3.63
C PRO A 23 -8.28 -17.36 4.15
N LYS A 24 -7.26 -17.26 3.30
CA LYS A 24 -5.94 -16.75 3.70
C LYS A 24 -6.03 -15.29 4.17
N PRO A 25 -5.16 -14.88 5.13
CA PRO A 25 -5.10 -13.50 5.57
C PRO A 25 -4.83 -12.54 4.39
N TYR A 26 -5.61 -11.47 4.30
CA TYR A 26 -5.35 -10.40 3.34
C TYR A 26 -4.06 -9.66 3.72
N VAL A 27 -3.15 -9.51 2.75
CA VAL A 27 -1.90 -8.76 2.93
C VAL A 27 -1.96 -7.48 2.09
N GLY A 28 -2.00 -6.34 2.76
CA GLY A 28 -1.96 -5.02 2.11
C GLY A 28 -0.54 -4.65 1.69
N THR A 29 -0.36 -4.34 0.41
CA THR A 29 0.89 -3.91 -0.21
C THR A 29 0.75 -2.50 -0.80
N LEU A 30 1.86 -1.89 -1.21
CA LEU A 30 1.83 -0.63 -1.95
C LEU A 30 1.22 -0.80 -3.35
N GLU A 31 1.25 -2.02 -3.90
CA GLU A 31 0.71 -2.35 -5.23
C GLU A 31 -0.80 -2.49 -5.21
N ASN A 32 -1.37 -3.17 -4.20
CA ASN A 32 -2.83 -3.34 -4.07
C ASN A 32 -3.52 -2.19 -3.31
N GLY A 33 -2.79 -1.18 -2.87
CA GLY A 33 -3.35 -0.05 -2.13
C GLY A 33 -3.75 -0.35 -0.68
N GLY A 34 -3.45 -1.56 -0.17
CA GLY A 34 -3.72 -1.94 1.22
C GLY A 34 -2.83 -1.21 2.24
N THR A 35 -1.74 -0.57 1.79
CA THR A 35 -0.93 0.36 2.59
C THR A 35 -0.40 1.51 1.73
N GLY A 36 -0.08 2.63 2.35
CA GLY A 36 0.50 3.77 1.64
C GLY A 36 0.80 4.99 2.48
N LEU A 37 1.35 6.01 1.82
CA LEU A 37 1.52 7.34 2.38
C LEU A 37 0.25 8.16 2.15
N ALA A 38 -0.23 8.83 3.19
CA ALA A 38 -1.39 9.71 3.08
C ALA A 38 -0.98 11.03 2.40
N PRO A 39 -1.92 11.76 1.78
CA PRO A 39 -1.65 13.10 1.26
C PRO A 39 -1.12 14.04 2.34
N PHE A 40 -0.29 15.00 1.94
CA PHE A 40 0.30 15.97 2.87
C PHE A 40 -0.66 17.09 3.28
N HIS A 41 -1.79 17.25 2.59
CA HIS A 41 -2.83 18.25 2.88
C HIS A 41 -2.23 19.65 3.13
N ASP A 42 -2.47 20.24 4.31
CA ASP A 42 -2.00 21.59 4.67
C ASP A 42 -0.46 21.72 4.69
N LEU A 43 0.27 20.60 4.74
CA LEU A 43 1.74 20.57 4.70
C LEU A 43 2.30 20.43 3.29
N GLU A 44 1.46 20.34 2.26
CA GLU A 44 1.89 20.08 0.89
C GLU A 44 2.79 21.19 0.31
N ALA A 45 2.62 22.43 0.80
CA ALA A 45 3.49 23.57 0.48
C ALA A 45 4.83 23.54 1.23
N LYS A 46 4.96 22.72 2.29
CA LYS A 46 6.20 22.54 3.06
C LYS A 46 7.04 21.36 2.59
N VAL A 47 6.48 20.51 1.73
CA VAL A 47 7.19 19.38 1.13
C VAL A 47 7.67 19.82 -0.26
N SER A 48 8.98 19.82 -0.47
CA SER A 48 9.56 20.17 -1.77
C SER A 48 9.17 19.17 -2.85
N ASP A 49 9.14 19.62 -4.10
CA ASP A 49 8.84 18.74 -5.24
C ASP A 49 9.89 17.65 -5.42
N GLU A 50 11.15 17.93 -5.05
CA GLU A 50 12.22 16.94 -5.02
C GLU A 50 11.90 15.80 -4.04
N THR A 51 11.50 16.11 -2.81
CA THR A 51 11.13 15.08 -1.83
C THR A 51 9.90 14.29 -2.27
N LYS A 52 8.92 14.93 -2.91
CA LYS A 52 7.76 14.22 -3.49
C LYS A 52 8.20 13.24 -4.59
N ALA A 53 9.11 13.66 -5.47
CA ALA A 53 9.63 12.82 -6.54
C ALA A 53 10.44 11.62 -5.99
N GLU A 54 11.24 11.82 -4.94
CA GLU A 54 11.95 10.74 -4.26
C GLU A 54 10.99 9.72 -3.64
N LEU A 55 9.93 10.18 -2.98
CA LEU A 55 8.92 9.29 -2.39
C LEU A 55 8.22 8.43 -3.44
N GLU A 56 7.88 9.02 -4.60
CA GLU A 56 7.30 8.28 -5.72
C GLU A 56 8.28 7.27 -6.33
N LYS A 57 9.57 7.62 -6.41
CA LYS A 57 10.61 6.69 -6.86
C LYS A 57 10.75 5.51 -5.89
N ILE A 58 10.86 5.78 -4.59
CA ILE A 58 10.95 4.74 -3.55
C ILE A 58 9.73 3.82 -3.59
N LYS A 59 8.52 4.38 -3.74
CA LYS A 59 7.29 3.59 -3.91
C LYS A 59 7.41 2.63 -5.09
N LYS A 60 7.86 3.11 -6.25
CA LYS A 60 8.08 2.26 -7.44
C LYS A 60 9.15 1.20 -7.21
N ASP A 61 10.26 1.56 -6.56
CA ASP A 61 11.37 0.65 -6.28
C ASP A 61 10.97 -0.45 -5.27
N ILE A 62 10.06 -0.17 -4.33
CA ILE A 62 9.48 -1.19 -3.44
C ILE A 62 8.54 -2.11 -4.23
N ILE A 63 7.68 -1.55 -5.10
CA ILE A 63 6.75 -2.34 -5.92
C ILE A 63 7.50 -3.23 -6.91
N SER A 64 8.58 -2.74 -7.52
CA SER A 64 9.42 -3.53 -8.43
C SER A 64 10.27 -4.59 -7.72
N GLY A 65 10.35 -4.54 -6.38
CA GLY A 65 11.20 -5.41 -5.57
C GLY A 65 12.69 -5.02 -5.57
N SER A 66 13.06 -3.88 -6.18
CA SER A 66 14.41 -3.31 -6.07
C SER A 66 14.75 -2.99 -4.60
N ILE A 67 13.77 -2.47 -3.85
CA ILE A 67 13.85 -2.31 -2.40
C ILE A 67 13.06 -3.44 -1.75
N LYS A 68 13.76 -4.38 -1.11
CA LYS A 68 13.13 -5.46 -0.33
C LYS A 68 12.92 -5.05 1.11
N ILE A 69 11.70 -5.23 1.60
CA ILE A 69 11.40 -5.02 3.02
C ILE A 69 11.66 -6.34 3.77
N THR A 70 12.48 -6.27 4.83
CA THR A 70 12.95 -7.44 5.59
C THR A 70 12.56 -7.37 7.08
N SER A 71 11.48 -6.65 7.41
CA SER A 71 11.06 -6.49 8.81
C SER A 71 10.59 -7.80 9.40
N GLU A 72 11.02 -8.12 10.63
CA GLU A 72 10.56 -9.33 11.35
C GLU A 72 9.05 -9.32 11.63
N SER A 73 8.44 -8.13 11.68
CA SER A 73 7.01 -7.95 11.92
C SER A 73 6.16 -7.99 10.65
N GLN A 74 6.79 -8.22 9.48
CA GLN A 74 6.07 -8.27 8.22
C GLN A 74 5.24 -9.56 8.12
N PRO A 75 3.97 -9.49 7.67
CA PRO A 75 3.18 -10.69 7.42
C PRO A 75 3.89 -11.60 6.40
N LYS A 76 3.91 -12.90 6.69
CA LYS A 76 4.53 -13.95 5.87
C LYS A 76 3.54 -14.54 4.88
#